data_AF-A0A1I4KNS2-F1
#
_entry.id   AF-A0A1I4KNS2-F1
#
_cell.length_a   1.000
_cell.length_b   1.000
_cell.length_c   1.000
_cell.angle_alpha   90.00
_cell.angle_beta   90.00
_cell.angle_gamma   90.00
#
_symmetry.space_group_name_H-M   'P 1'
#
loop_
_entity.id
_entity.type
_entity.pdbx_description
1 polymer ?
#
loop_
_entity_poly.entity_id
_entity_poly.type
_entity_poly.pdbx_seq_one_letter_code
_entity_poly.pdbx_strand_id
1 'polypeptide(L)' 'MLTQAIAAQKDPGCPVDAISRAYLGFAGGDAGIALRCAIADALSDLMDAERRTRERSRLISRGYIREAPVTAGKAES' A
#
# COMPACT_ATOMS: atom_id res chain seq x y z
N MET A 1 -5.34 -5.95 -33.90
CA MET A 1 -5.84 -5.61 -32.54
C MET A 1 -4.72 -5.07 -31.64
N LEU A 2 -3.84 -4.17 -32.11
CA LEU A 2 -2.77 -3.57 -31.28
C LEU A 2 -3.09 -2.11 -30.89
N THR A 3 -4.09 -1.50 -31.50
CA THR A 3 -4.43 -0.08 -31.28
C THR A 3 -5.34 0.15 -30.06
N GLN A 4 -6.12 -0.84 -29.62
CA GLN A 4 -7.00 -0.70 -28.44
C GLN A 4 -6.25 -0.76 -27.10
N ALA A 5 -5.10 -1.45 -27.04
CA ALA A 5 -4.28 -1.53 -25.83
C ALA A 5 -3.58 -0.20 -25.47
N ILE A 6 -3.44 0.71 -26.43
CA ILE A 6 -2.84 2.04 -26.21
C ILE A 6 -3.92 3.05 -25.77
N ALA A 7 -5.17 2.87 -26.21
CA ALA A 7 -6.29 3.72 -25.80
C ALA A 7 -6.73 3.49 -24.34
N ALA A 8 -6.63 2.25 -23.83
CA ALA A 8 -6.92 1.92 -22.43
C ALA A 8 -5.89 2.49 -21.43
N GLN A 9 -4.67 2.85 -21.88
CA GLN A 9 -3.63 3.49 -21.04
C GLN A 9 -3.94 4.95 -20.71
N LYS A 10 -5.03 5.50 -21.26
CA LYS A 10 -5.51 6.84 -20.99
C LYS A 10 -6.75 6.83 -20.09
N ASP A 11 -6.86 5.83 -19.21
CA ASP A 11 -7.77 5.92 -18.08
C ASP A 11 -6.95 6.32 -16.85
N PRO A 12 -7.11 7.54 -16.29
CA PRO A 12 -6.49 7.89 -15.01
C PRO A 12 -7.01 7.01 -13.84
N GLY A 13 -7.92 6.07 -14.11
CA GLY A 13 -8.48 5.13 -13.15
C GLY A 13 -7.66 3.86 -12.88
N CYS A 14 -6.60 3.55 -13.63
CA CYS A 14 -5.72 2.42 -13.28
C CYS A 14 -4.68 2.88 -12.24
N PRO A 15 -4.79 2.48 -10.96
CA PRO A 15 -3.88 2.94 -9.91
C PRO A 15 -2.42 2.59 -10.22
N VAL A 16 -2.20 1.48 -10.94
CA VAL A 16 -0.86 1.04 -11.36
C VAL A 16 -0.21 2.04 -12.30
N ASP A 17 -0.95 2.61 -13.26
CA ASP A 17 -0.41 3.59 -14.20
C ASP A 17 -0.09 4.91 -13.50
N ALA A 18 -0.93 5.34 -12.56
CA ALA A 18 -0.67 6.53 -11.76
C ALA A 18 0.60 6.38 -10.91
N ILE A 19 0.76 5.24 -10.23
CA ILE A 19 1.94 4.93 -9.42
C ILE A 19 3.19 4.83 -10.30
N SER A 20 3.09 4.13 -11.44
CA SER A 20 4.22 3.98 -12.38
C SER A 20 4.69 5.33 -12.93
N ARG A 21 3.76 6.23 -13.27
CA ARG A 21 4.09 7.59 -13.72
C ARG A 21 4.74 8.43 -12.62
N ALA A 22 4.32 8.28 -11.37
CA ALA A 22 4.94 8.97 -10.25
C ALA A 22 6.42 8.56 -10.09
N TYR A 23 6.71 7.26 -10.17
CA TYR A 23 8.08 6.75 -10.10
C TYR A 23 8.94 7.14 -11.30
N LEU A 24 8.37 7.14 -12.52
CA LEU A 24 9.06 7.64 -13.71
C LEU A 24 9.34 9.14 -13.61
N GLY A 25 8.40 9.93 -13.09
CA GLY A 25 8.60 11.35 -12.84
C GLY A 25 9.72 11.61 -11.83
N PHE A 26 9.74 10.85 -10.74
CA PHE A 26 10.81 10.90 -9.73
C PHE A 26 12.19 10.56 -10.33
N ALA A 27 12.26 9.56 -11.20
CA ALA A 27 13.49 9.11 -11.84
C ALA A 27 13.93 9.96 -13.05
N GLY A 28 13.27 11.08 -13.33
CA GLY A 28 13.58 11.91 -14.49
C GLY A 28 13.34 11.21 -15.84
N GLY A 29 12.44 10.21 -15.87
CA GLY A 29 12.16 9.39 -17.04
C GLY A 29 13.02 8.13 -17.19
N ASP A 30 13.98 7.90 -16.30
CA ASP A 30 14.77 6.66 -16.29
C ASP A 30 13.93 5.50 -15.71
N ALA A 31 13.44 4.63 -16.60
CA ALA A 31 12.64 3.48 -16.23
C ALA A 31 13.39 2.46 -15.33
N GLY A 32 14.72 2.35 -15.47
CA GLY A 32 15.52 1.45 -14.67
C GLY A 32 15.66 1.93 -13.23
N ILE A 33 15.87 3.23 -13.02
CA ILE A 33 15.88 3.84 -11.70
C ILE A 33 14.47 3.78 -11.09
N ALA A 34 13.44 4.16 -11.83
CA ALA A 34 12.05 4.10 -11.38
C ALA A 34 11.66 2.70 -10.87
N LEU A 35 12.01 1.65 -11.64
CA LEU A 35 11.72 0.28 -11.26
C LEU A 35 12.47 -0.16 -9.99
N ARG A 36 13.76 0.17 -9.88
CA ARG A 36 14.54 -0.14 -8.67
C ARG A 36 13.98 0.56 -7.44
N CYS A 37 13.56 1.81 -7.57
CA CYS A 37 12.92 2.57 -6.50
C CYS A 37 11.59 1.95 -6.09
N ALA A 38 10.72 1.62 -7.05
CA ALA A 38 9.43 0.99 -6.77
C ALA A 38 9.58 -0.38 -6.08
N ILE A 39 10.55 -1.20 -6.49
CA ILE A 39 10.85 -2.48 -5.84
C ILE A 39 11.37 -2.26 -4.41
N ALA A 40 12.28 -1.30 -4.21
CA ALA A 40 12.82 -1.01 -2.89
C ALA A 40 11.73 -0.55 -1.91
N ASP A 41 10.81 0.31 -2.37
CA ASP A 41 9.67 0.78 -1.60
C ASP A 41 8.73 -0.38 -1.22
N ALA A 42 8.35 -1.22 -2.19
CA ALA A 42 7.49 -2.38 -1.95
C ALA A 42 8.12 -3.40 -0.98
N LEU A 43 9.44 -3.59 -1.05
CA LEU A 43 10.16 -4.46 -0.10
C LEU A 43 10.20 -3.84 1.31
N SER A 44 10.36 -2.53 1.44
CA SER A 44 10.28 -1.84 2.74
C SER A 44 8.89 -1.96 3.34
N ASP A 45 7.84 -1.74 2.55
CA ASP A 45 6.45 -1.91 2.97
C ASP A 45 6.15 -3.33 3.44
N LEU A 46 6.70 -4.34 2.75
CA LEU A 46 6.60 -5.74 3.16
C LEU A 46 7.30 -5.97 4.50
N MET A 47 8.53 -5.48 4.67
CA MET A 47 9.28 -5.62 5.92
C MET A 47 8.57 -4.93 7.10
N ASP A 48 7.97 -3.77 6.88
CA ASP A 48 7.20 -3.04 7.89
C ASP A 48 5.87 -3.73 8.22
N ALA A 49 5.20 -4.31 7.22
CA ALA A 49 4.02 -5.14 7.43
C ALA A 49 4.36 -6.42 8.21
N GLU A 50 5.48 -7.07 7.90
CA GLU A 50 5.96 -8.23 8.64
C GLU A 50 6.34 -7.89 10.08
N ARG A 51 7.03 -6.76 10.30
CA ARG A 51 7.38 -6.29 11.65
C ARG A 51 6.13 -6.08 12.49
N ARG A 52 5.13 -5.35 11.97
CA ARG A 52 3.83 -5.15 12.64
C ARG A 52 3.14 -6.47 12.97
N THR A 53 3.23 -7.47 12.08
CA THR A 53 2.64 -8.79 12.31
C THR A 53 3.36 -9.54 13.44
N ARG A 54 4.70 -9.53 13.46
CA ARG A 54 5.50 -10.16 14.53
C ARG A 54 5.25 -9.49 15.87
N GLU A 55 5.17 -8.15 15.92
CA GLU A 55 4.87 -7.41 17.13
C GLU A 55 3.45 -7.71 17.65
N ARG A 56 2.45 -7.75 16.76
CA ARG A 56 1.07 -8.09 17.14
C ARG A 56 0.95 -9.51 17.67
N SER A 57 1.62 -10.48 17.06
CA SER A 57 1.65 -11.86 17.56
C SER A 57 2.34 -11.98 18.93
N ARG A 58 3.38 -11.17 19.20
CA ARG A 58 4.04 -11.12 20.51
C ARG A 58 3.17 -10.48 21.60
N LEU A 59 2.33 -9.52 21.24
CA LEU A 59 1.36 -8.93 22.17
C LEU A 59 0.24 -9.91 22.51
N ILE A 60 -0.25 -10.66 21.52
CA ILE A 60 -1.27 -11.70 21.73
C ILE A 60 -0.75 -12.82 22.63
N SER A 61 0.46 -13.33 22.38
CA SER A 61 1.04 -14.39 23.22
C SER A 61 1.40 -13.92 24.64
N ARG A 62 1.56 -12.60 24.85
CA ARG A 62 1.74 -11.96 26.16
C ARG A 62 0.43 -11.51 26.80
N GLY A 63 -0.73 -11.84 26.23
CA GLY A 63 -2.05 -11.57 26.79
C GLY A 63 -2.55 -10.13 26.65
N TYR A 64 -1.91 -9.30 25.81
CA TYR A 64 -2.35 -7.92 25.56
C TYR A 64 -3.42 -7.88 24.45
N ILE A 65 -4.69 -8.07 24.82
CA ILE A 65 -5.83 -7.78 23.94
C ILE A 65 -6.22 -6.31 24.16
N ARG A 66 -6.07 -5.48 23.12
CA ARG A 66 -6.60 -4.11 23.14
C ARG A 66 -8.08 -4.17 22.78
N GLU A 67 -8.92 -4.38 23.79
CA GLU A 67 -10.36 -4.13 23.69
C GLU A 67 -10.55 -2.67 23.23
N ALA A 68 -11.12 -2.47 22.05
CA ALA A 68 -11.59 -1.14 21.65
C ALA A 68 -12.73 -0.75 22.60
N PRO A 69 -12.81 0.51 23.08
CA PRO A 69 -13.85 0.89 24.03
C PRO A 69 -15.20 0.70 23.35
N VAL A 70 -16.03 -0.16 23.95
CA VAL A 70 -17.45 -0.27 23.61
C VAL A 70 -18.02 1.14 23.76
N THR A 71 -18.44 1.75 22.65
CA THR A 71 -19.13 3.03 22.70
C THR A 71 -20.47 2.77 23.36
N ALA A 72 -20.53 3.10 24.65
CA ALA A 72 -21.75 3.16 25.44
C ALA A 72 -22.67 4.24 24.84
N GLY A 73 -23.44 3.86 23.84
CA GLY A 73 -24.55 4.62 23.29
C GLY A 73 -25.88 3.98 23.71
N LYS A 74 -26.11 3.86 25.02
CA LYS A 74 -27.46 3.64 25.56
C LYS A 74 -27.87 4.91 26.29
N ALA A 75 -28.65 5.74 25.62
CA ALA A 75 -29.50 6.76 26.23
C ALA A 75 -30.87 6.64 25.54
N GLU A 76 -31.67 5.69 26.03
CA GLU A 76 -33.12 5.72 25.89
C GLU A 76 -33.67 6.79 26.84
N SER A 77 -34.49 7.69 26.31
CA SER A 77 -35.66 8.28 26.96
C SER A 77 -36.67 8.65 25.87
#